data_AF-A0A4R1WQC5-F1
#
_entry.id   AF-A0A4R1WQC5-F1
#
_cell.length_a   1.000
_cell.length_b   1.000
_cell.length_c   1.000
_cell.angle_alpha   90.00
_cell.angle_beta   90.00
_cell.angle_gamma   90.00
#
_symmetry.space_group_name_H-M   'P 1'
#
loop_
_entity.id
_entity.type
_entity.pdbx_description
1 polymer ?
#
loop_
_entity_poly.entity_id
_entity_poly.type
_entity_poly.pdbx_seq_one_letter_code
_entity_poly.pdbx_strand_id
1 'polypeptide(L)'
;MTFANGGDNIGVYVPVFAVAGVDGMAVYVVVFLIGVAVWCAAGRYFATRPVIARALSRWGYIVLPAVLIGIGLLILIEGHAFGL
;
A
#
# COMPACT_ATOMS: atom_id res chain seq x y z
N MET A 1 9.57 -15.94 10.03
CA MET A 1 9.64 -14.64 10.73
C MET A 1 9.69 -13.53 9.70
N THR A 2 8.71 -12.63 9.72
CA THR A 2 8.52 -11.50 8.78
C THR A 2 9.39 -10.29 9.12
N PHE A 3 10.66 -10.51 9.50
CA PHE A 3 11.59 -9.39 9.69
C PHE A 3 12.03 -8.74 8.37
N ALA A 4 12.01 -9.51 7.26
CA ALA A 4 12.44 -9.01 5.95
C ALA A 4 11.54 -7.91 5.37
N ASN A 5 10.20 -8.05 5.46
CA ASN A 5 9.27 -7.01 5.01
C ASN A 5 9.35 -5.76 5.89
N GLY A 6 9.50 -5.93 7.21
CA GLY A 6 9.67 -4.79 8.13
C GLY A 6 11.00 -4.07 7.94
N GLY A 7 12.08 -4.81 7.66
CA GLY A 7 13.44 -4.28 7.48
C GLY A 7 13.60 -3.39 6.24
N ASP A 8 13.00 -3.74 5.12
CA ASP A 8 12.98 -2.91 3.90
C ASP A 8 12.30 -1.55 4.16
N ASN A 9 11.12 -1.57 4.79
CA ASN A 9 10.40 -0.37 5.18
C ASN A 9 11.21 0.46 6.20
N ILE A 10 11.76 -0.16 7.24
CA ILE A 10 12.59 0.53 8.24
C ILE A 10 13.83 1.14 7.60
N GLY A 11 14.50 0.43 6.68
CA GLY A 11 15.71 0.90 6.00
C GLY A 11 15.50 2.15 5.15
N VAL A 12 14.32 2.29 4.52
CA VAL A 12 13.94 3.47 3.75
C VAL A 12 13.46 4.61 4.66
N TYR A 13 12.65 4.30 5.67
CA TYR A 13 11.97 5.34 6.46
C TYR A 13 12.78 5.89 7.64
N VAL A 14 13.65 5.09 8.26
CA VAL A 14 14.49 5.54 9.38
C VAL A 14 15.34 6.77 9.03
N PRO A 15 16.09 6.80 7.91
CA PRO A 15 16.87 8.00 7.56
C PRO A 15 15.97 9.21 7.24
N VAL A 16 14.79 9.00 6.63
CA VAL A 16 13.82 10.08 6.36
C VAL A 16 13.33 10.70 7.66
N PHE A 17 12.97 9.89 8.65
CA PHE A 17 12.49 10.39 9.94
C PHE A 17 13.61 10.93 10.83
N ALA A 18 14.83 10.40 10.69
CA ALA A 18 16.02 10.92 11.39
C ALA A 18 16.34 12.36 10.98
N VAL A 19 16.05 12.74 9.73
CA VAL A 19 16.28 14.10 9.21
C VAL A 19 15.05 15.01 9.42
N ALA A 20 13.83 14.46 9.46
CA ALA A 20 12.59 15.24 9.55
C ALA A 20 12.30 15.86 10.93
N GLY A 21 12.87 15.32 12.01
CA GLY A 21 12.60 15.79 13.38
C GLY A 21 11.16 15.56 13.85
N VAL A 22 10.83 16.04 15.06
CA VAL A 22 9.51 15.82 15.69
C VAL A 22 8.39 16.52 14.90
N ASP A 23 8.68 17.71 14.39
CA ASP A 23 7.74 18.57 13.68
C ASP A 23 7.35 17.96 12.33
N GLY A 24 8.35 17.48 11.57
CA GLY A 24 8.13 16.77 10.30
C GLY A 24 7.40 15.45 10.50
N MET A 25 7.71 14.72 11.59
CA MET A 25 6.99 13.49 11.94
C MET A 25 5.51 13.75 12.20
N ALA A 26 5.16 14.84 12.90
CA ALA A 26 3.77 15.21 13.14
C ALA A 26 3.02 15.47 11.82
N VAL A 27 3.66 16.16 10.86
CA VAL A 27 3.08 16.39 9.53
C VAL A 27 2.83 15.08 8.79
N TYR A 28 3.80 14.15 8.78
CA TYR A 28 3.63 12.85 8.14
C TYR A 28 2.47 12.06 8.74
N VAL A 29 2.36 12.04 10.09
CA VAL A 29 1.26 11.36 10.78
C VAL A 29 -0.09 11.98 10.40
N VAL A 30 -0.20 13.31 10.39
CA VAL A 30 -1.45 13.99 10.02
C VAL A 30 -1.85 13.67 8.58
N VAL A 31 -0.92 13.77 7.63
CA VAL A 31 -1.19 13.46 6.22
C VAL A 31 -1.60 12.00 6.05
N PHE A 32 -0.91 11.07 6.72
CA PHE A 32 -1.23 9.66 6.67
C PHE A 32 -2.64 9.38 7.21
N LEU A 33 -2.99 9.95 8.37
CA LEU A 33 -4.32 9.77 8.97
C LEU A 33 -5.43 10.38 8.11
N ILE A 34 -5.19 11.53 7.46
CA ILE A 34 -6.13 12.10 6.49
C ILE A 34 -6.33 11.15 5.31
N GLY A 35 -5.23 10.61 4.74
CA GLY A 35 -5.29 9.62 3.66
C GLY A 35 -6.09 8.38 4.06
N VAL A 36 -5.83 7.83 5.26
CA VAL A 36 -6.58 6.69 5.81
C VAL A 36 -8.06 7.03 5.96
N ALA A 37 -8.40 8.20 6.48
CA ALA A 37 -9.79 8.62 6.63
C ALA A 37 -10.51 8.73 5.28
N VAL A 38 -9.86 9.33 4.27
CA VAL A 38 -10.39 9.41 2.90
C VAL A 38 -10.59 8.02 2.31
N TRP A 39 -9.60 7.14 2.43
CA TRP A 39 -9.68 5.80 1.85
C TRP A 39 -10.74 4.94 2.54
N CYS A 40 -10.87 5.06 3.86
CA CYS A 40 -11.92 4.38 4.62
C CYS A 40 -13.31 4.90 4.22
N ALA A 41 -13.47 6.21 4.05
CA ALA A 41 -14.73 6.80 3.56
C ALA A 41 -15.07 6.33 2.14
N ALA A 42 -14.09 6.29 1.24
CA ALA A 42 -14.25 5.77 -0.12
C ALA A 42 -14.64 4.28 -0.10
N GLY A 43 -13.93 3.47 0.67
CA GLY A 43 -14.24 2.05 0.86
C GLY A 43 -15.65 1.83 1.40
N ARG A 44 -16.07 2.60 2.40
CA ARG A 44 -17.44 2.57 2.93
C ARG A 44 -18.46 2.96 1.86
N TYR A 45 -18.21 4.03 1.12
CA TYR A 45 -19.10 4.47 0.04
C TYR A 45 -19.27 3.38 -1.02
N PHE A 46 -18.18 2.77 -1.49
CA PHE A 46 -18.24 1.67 -2.46
C PHE A 46 -18.89 0.41 -1.90
N ALA A 47 -18.63 0.05 -0.64
CA ALA A 47 -19.24 -1.11 0.01
C ALA A 47 -20.76 -0.95 0.23
N THR A 48 -21.24 0.27 0.48
CA THR A 48 -22.68 0.56 0.60
C THR A 48 -23.44 0.52 -0.73
N ARG A 49 -22.73 0.46 -1.88
CA ARG A 49 -23.35 0.28 -3.20
C ARG A 49 -23.43 -1.21 -3.54
N PRO A 50 -24.64 -1.80 -3.61
CA PRO A 50 -24.81 -3.25 -3.75
C PRO A 50 -24.26 -3.81 -5.08
N VAL A 51 -24.14 -2.98 -6.11
CA VAL A 51 -23.55 -3.37 -7.41
C VAL A 51 -22.03 -3.61 -7.28
N ILE A 52 -21.32 -2.72 -6.59
CA ILE A 52 -19.86 -2.80 -6.44
C ILE A 52 -19.51 -3.92 -5.46
N ALA A 53 -20.25 -4.04 -4.36
CA ALA A 53 -20.08 -5.13 -3.41
C ALA A 53 -20.25 -6.52 -4.07
N ARG A 54 -21.25 -6.69 -4.94
CA ARG A 54 -21.46 -7.94 -5.70
C ARG A 54 -20.36 -8.18 -6.74
N ALA A 55 -19.89 -7.14 -7.42
CA ALA A 55 -18.80 -7.27 -8.37
C ALA A 55 -17.50 -7.67 -7.66
N LEU A 56 -17.18 -7.03 -6.53
CA LEU A 56 -16.01 -7.35 -5.72
C LEU A 56 -16.11 -8.76 -5.13
N SER A 57 -17.28 -9.20 -4.64
CA SER A 57 -17.43 -10.55 -4.10
C SER A 57 -17.28 -11.62 -5.17
N ARG A 58 -17.69 -11.33 -6.41
CA ARG A 58 -17.67 -12.28 -7.52
C ARG A 58 -16.34 -12.34 -8.26
N TRP A 59 -15.57 -11.26 -8.28
CA TRP A 59 -14.31 -11.18 -9.03
C TRP A 59 -13.09 -10.95 -8.15
N GLY A 60 -13.26 -10.50 -6.90
CA GLY A 60 -12.17 -10.12 -6.02
C GLY A 60 -11.15 -11.24 -5.78
N TYR A 61 -11.61 -12.49 -5.71
CA TYR A 61 -10.72 -13.64 -5.55
C TYR A 61 -9.84 -13.93 -6.79
N ILE A 62 -10.19 -13.42 -7.96
CA ILE A 62 -9.39 -13.52 -9.21
C ILE A 62 -8.58 -12.25 -9.42
N VAL A 63 -9.20 -11.08 -9.22
CA VAL A 63 -8.58 -9.76 -9.43
C VAL A 63 -7.42 -9.56 -8.47
N LEU A 64 -7.58 -9.92 -7.19
CA LEU A 64 -6.54 -9.76 -6.18
C LEU A 64 -5.25 -10.51 -6.54
N PRO A 65 -5.25 -11.84 -6.79
CA PRO A 65 -4.03 -12.54 -7.16
C PRO A 65 -3.46 -12.06 -8.49
N ALA A 66 -4.30 -11.73 -9.49
CA ALA A 66 -3.80 -11.19 -10.76
C ALA A 66 -3.04 -9.87 -10.58
N VAL A 67 -3.56 -8.96 -9.76
CA VAL A 67 -2.90 -7.68 -9.43
C VAL A 67 -1.58 -7.93 -8.68
N LEU A 68 -1.59 -8.82 -7.68
CA LEU A 68 -0.39 -9.14 -6.91
C LEU A 68 0.71 -9.78 -7.78
N ILE A 69 0.35 -10.67 -8.70
CA ILE A 69 1.28 -11.26 -9.68
C ILE A 69 1.83 -10.17 -10.59
N GLY A 70 0.98 -9.28 -11.11
CA GLY A 70 1.41 -8.16 -11.94
C GLY A 70 2.40 -7.23 -11.23
N ILE A 71 2.10 -6.85 -9.99
CA ILE A 71 3.01 -6.03 -9.16
C ILE A 71 4.33 -6.78 -8.91
N GLY A 72 4.28 -8.07 -8.59
CA GLY A 72 5.49 -8.87 -8.38
C GLY A 72 6.38 -8.94 -9.62
N LEU A 73 5.77 -9.08 -10.80
CA LEU A 73 6.49 -9.04 -12.07
C LEU A 73 7.12 -7.66 -12.32
N LEU A 74 6.40 -6.57 -12.06
CA LEU A 74 6.94 -5.21 -12.20
C LEU A 74 8.16 -4.99 -11.31
N ILE A 75 8.08 -5.39 -10.03
CA ILE A 75 9.20 -5.28 -9.09
C ILE A 75 10.42 -6.07 -9.58
N LEU A 76 10.22 -7.28 -10.11
CA LEU A 76 11.31 -8.11 -10.63
C LEU A 76 11.99 -7.47 -11.86
N ILE A 77 11.21 -6.82 -12.72
CA ILE A 77 11.72 -6.15 -13.92
C ILE A 77 12.46 -4.86 -13.55
N GLU A 78 11.85 -3.98 -12.73
CA GLU A 78 12.49 -2.74 -12.26
C GLU A 78 13.70 -2.99 -11.35
N GLY A 79 13.65 -4.06 -10.56
CA GLY A 79 14.78 -4.48 -9.71
C GLY A 79 15.94 -5.08 -10.49
N HIS A 80 15.91 -5.08 -11.83
CA HIS A 80 16.92 -5.67 -12.72
C HIS A 80 17.24 -7.14 -12.40
N ALA A 81 16.29 -7.90 -11.83
CA ALA A 81 16.51 -9.30 -11.46
C ALA A 81 16.81 -10.19 -12.69
N PHE A 82 16.46 -9.71 -13.89
CA PHE A 82 16.70 -10.37 -15.17
C PHE A 82 17.87 -9.78 -15.98
N GLY A 83 18.62 -8.79 -15.44
CA GLY A 83 19.84 -8.27 -16.07
C GLY A 83 19.64 -7.59 -17.43
N LEU A 84 18.51 -6.91 -17.64
CA LEU A 84 18.24 -6.03 -18.77
C LEU A 84 18.30 -4.55 -18.36
#